data_AF-A0A1V4VQ01-F1
#
_entry.id   AF-A0A1V4VQ01-F1
#
_cell.length_a   1.000
_cell.length_b   1.000
_cell.length_c   1.000
_cell.angle_alpha   90.00
_cell.angle_beta   90.00
_cell.angle_gamma   90.00
#
_symmetry.space_group_name_H-M   'P 1'
#
loop_
_entity.id
_entity.type
_entity.pdbx_description
1 polymer ?
#
loop_
_entity_poly.entity_id
_entity_poly.type
_entity_poly.pdbx_seq_one_letter_code
_entity_poly.pdbx_strand_id
1 'polypeptide(L)'
;MAKNLLQQLYDGEIYPREVITCEGPKYRELTRKIIDETEYFKKILLPEDWKRFEKLDDMKFERSSDYTFANFTYGFQLGVGLIVEALANGGKLVRNNG
;
A
#
# COMPACT_ATOMS: atom_id res chain seq x y z
N MET A 1 -26.43 -18.03 -3.53
CA MET A 1 -26.65 -16.68 -2.96
C MET A 1 -25.31 -15.99 -2.87
N ALA A 2 -25.23 -14.68 -3.16
CA ALA A 2 -23.99 -13.93 -2.97
C ALA A 2 -23.68 -13.80 -1.47
N LYS A 3 -22.42 -14.01 -1.07
CA LYS A 3 -21.97 -13.79 0.31
C LYS A 3 -22.07 -12.31 0.65
N ASN A 4 -22.52 -11.97 1.86
CA ASN A 4 -22.48 -10.58 2.33
C ASN A 4 -21.04 -10.17 2.70
N LEU A 5 -20.80 -8.87 2.86
CA LEU A 5 -19.47 -8.32 3.11
C LEU A 5 -18.77 -8.90 4.35
N LEU A 6 -19.51 -9.13 5.45
CA LEU A 6 -18.95 -9.68 6.68
C LEU A 6 -18.54 -11.14 6.53
N GLN A 7 -19.33 -11.92 5.77
CA GLN A 7 -18.99 -13.29 5.44
C GLN A 7 -17.75 -13.36 4.56
N GLN A 8 -17.64 -12.48 3.55
CA GLN A 8 -16.46 -12.40 2.69
C GLN A 8 -15.20 -12.03 3.50
N LEU A 9 -15.33 -11.13 4.49
CA LEU A 9 -14.23 -10.78 5.39
C LEU A 9 -13.84 -11.96 6.30
N TYR A 10 -14.83 -12.63 6.91
CA TYR A 10 -14.60 -13.78 7.80
C TYR A 10 -13.94 -14.96 7.07
N ASP A 11 -14.36 -15.22 5.84
CA ASP A 11 -13.83 -16.29 5.01
C ASP A 11 -12.47 -15.95 4.37
N GLY A 12 -11.95 -14.74 4.58
CA GLY A 12 -10.67 -14.30 4.02
C GLY A 12 -10.70 -13.90 2.55
N GLU A 13 -11.89 -13.79 1.94
CA GLU A 13 -12.06 -13.37 0.54
C GLU A 13 -11.72 -11.88 0.34
N ILE A 14 -11.82 -11.08 1.40
CA ILE A 14 -11.38 -9.68 1.41
C ILE A 14 -10.01 -9.62 2.08
N TYR A 15 -8.97 -9.69 1.26
CA TYR A 15 -7.60 -9.47 1.69
C TYR A 15 -6.92 -8.43 0.78
N PRO A 16 -7.08 -7.12 1.09
CA PRO A 16 -6.61 -6.05 0.21
C PRO A 16 -5.12 -6.13 -0.10
N ARG A 17 -4.32 -6.71 0.80
CA ARG A 17 -2.88 -6.92 0.59
C ARG A 17 -2.56 -7.84 -0.59
N GLU A 18 -3.38 -8.84 -0.88
CA GLU A 18 -3.19 -9.73 -2.03
C GLU A 18 -3.88 -9.22 -3.30
N VAL A 19 -4.95 -8.44 -3.15
CA VAL A 19 -5.75 -7.98 -4.29
C VAL A 19 -5.22 -6.66 -4.88
N ILE A 20 -4.59 -5.80 -4.07
CA ILE A 20 -4.02 -4.53 -4.54
C ILE A 20 -2.65 -4.81 -5.16
N THR A 21 -2.64 -5.18 -6.45
CA THR A 21 -1.42 -5.28 -7.24
C THR A 21 -1.15 -3.95 -7.94
N CYS A 22 0.07 -3.43 -7.84
CA CYS A 22 0.47 -2.28 -8.62
C CYS A 22 0.83 -2.75 -10.03
N GLU A 23 -0.10 -2.70 -10.97
CA GLU A 23 0.10 -3.25 -12.31
C GLU A 23 0.28 -2.20 -13.41
N GLY A 24 0.39 -0.93 -13.03
CA GLY A 24 0.59 0.16 -13.96
C GLY A 24 1.86 -0.03 -14.81
N PRO A 25 1.85 0.38 -16.10
CA PRO A 25 3.04 0.28 -16.97
C PRO A 25 4.29 0.91 -16.35
N LYS A 26 4.13 2.05 -15.68
CA LYS A 26 5.21 2.75 -14.96
C LYS A 26 5.80 1.92 -13.82
N TYR A 27 4.96 1.23 -13.04
CA TYR A 27 5.43 0.37 -11.96
C TYR A 27 6.25 -0.78 -12.54
N ARG A 28 5.70 -1.49 -13.54
CA ARG A 28 6.39 -2.62 -14.19
C ARG A 28 7.72 -2.21 -14.80
N GLU A 29 7.78 -1.05 -15.46
CA GLU A 29 9.01 -0.50 -16.02
C GLU A 29 10.05 -0.20 -14.94
N LEU A 30 9.66 0.47 -13.85
CA LEU A 30 10.55 0.77 -12.74
C LEU A 30 11.03 -0.50 -12.02
N THR A 31 10.15 -1.47 -11.78
CA THR A 31 10.53 -2.78 -11.20
C THR A 31 11.60 -3.46 -12.02
N ARG A 32 11.46 -3.47 -13.36
CA ARG A 32 12.48 -4.05 -14.24
C ARG A 32 13.82 -3.32 -14.13
N LYS A 33 13.82 -1.99 -14.14
CA LYS A 33 15.04 -1.17 -13.94
C LYS A 33 15.70 -1.46 -12.59
N ILE A 34 14.93 -1.61 -11.52
CA ILE A 34 15.44 -1.96 -10.19
C ILE A 34 16.10 -3.34 -10.22
N ILE A 35 15.47 -4.33 -10.86
CA ILE A 35 16.05 -5.67 -11.00
C ILE A 35 17.37 -5.63 -11.78
N ASP A 36 17.40 -4.91 -12.90
CA ASP A 36 18.60 -4.79 -13.75
C ASP A 36 19.78 -4.18 -12.98
N GLU A 37 19.53 -3.10 -12.23
CA GLU A 37 20.55 -2.45 -11.37
C GLU A 37 21.01 -3.37 -10.23
N THR A 38 20.08 -4.06 -9.56
CA THR A 38 20.40 -5.01 -8.48
C THR A 38 21.29 -6.14 -8.98
N GLU A 39 20.99 -6.71 -10.16
CA GLU A 39 21.80 -7.75 -10.79
C GLU A 39 23.17 -7.24 -11.25
N TYR A 40 23.28 -5.97 -11.65
CA TYR A 40 24.58 -5.34 -11.91
C TYR A 40 25.42 -5.26 -10.62
N PHE A 41 24.87 -4.70 -9.53
CA PHE A 41 25.59 -4.58 -8.26
C PHE A 41 26.00 -5.93 -7.68
N LYS A 42 25.16 -6.95 -7.84
CA LYS A 42 25.47 -8.33 -7.43
C LYS A 42 26.74 -8.89 -8.07
N LYS A 43 27.05 -8.48 -9.31
CA LYS A 43 28.22 -8.96 -10.07
C LYS A 43 29.50 -8.22 -9.71
N ILE A 44 29.41 -6.96 -9.29
CA ILE A 44 30.58 -6.09 -9.08
C ILE A 44 30.95 -5.89 -7.62
N LEU A 45 30.03 -6.11 -6.68
CA LEU A 45 30.28 -5.93 -5.25
C LEU A 45 31.00 -7.15 -4.67
N LEU A 46 31.87 -6.88 -3.69
CA LEU A 46 32.42 -7.93 -2.83
C LEU A 46 31.30 -8.56 -1.99
N PRO A 47 31.44 -9.82 -1.55
CA PRO A 47 30.40 -10.50 -0.77
C PRO A 47 29.94 -9.73 0.48
N GLU A 48 30.86 -9.05 1.16
CA GLU A 48 30.57 -8.25 2.35
C GLU A 48 29.75 -7.00 2.00
N ASP A 49 30.09 -6.33 0.90
CA ASP A 49 29.38 -5.15 0.42
C ASP A 49 28.01 -5.51 -0.17
N TRP A 50 27.90 -6.67 -0.83
CA TRP A 50 26.63 -7.22 -1.29
C TRP A 50 25.66 -7.46 -0.12
N LYS A 51 26.13 -8.06 0.98
CA LYS A 51 25.30 -8.23 2.19
C LYS A 51 24.84 -6.90 2.77
N ARG A 52 25.67 -5.86 2.71
CA ARG A 52 25.29 -4.50 3.14
C ARG A 52 24.27 -3.88 2.20
N PHE A 53 24.37 -4.15 0.90
CA PHE A 53 23.41 -3.73 -0.11
C PHE A 53 22.05 -4.41 0.08
N GLU A 54 22.01 -5.73 0.29
CA GLU A 54 20.77 -6.47 0.62
C GLU A 54 20.11 -5.91 1.87
N LYS A 55 20.88 -5.72 2.95
CA LYS A 55 20.36 -5.13 4.19
C LYS A 55 19.81 -3.72 3.99
N LEU A 56 20.40 -2.93 3.10
CA LEU A 56 19.88 -1.60 2.76
C LEU A 56 18.51 -1.70 2.07
N ASP A 57 18.33 -2.68 1.19
CA ASP A 57 17.05 -2.91 0.51
C ASP A 57 15.98 -3.40 1.49
N ASP A 58 16.34 -4.33 2.40
CA ASP A 58 15.45 -4.78 3.49
C ASP A 58 14.95 -3.61 4.34
N MET A 59 15.86 -2.73 4.79
CA MET A 59 15.49 -1.53 5.57
C MET A 59 14.56 -0.59 4.79
N LYS A 60 14.77 -0.44 3.47
CA LYS A 60 13.87 0.37 2.62
C LYS A 60 12.50 -0.28 2.49
N PHE A 61 12.45 -1.60 2.37
CA PHE A 61 11.21 -2.38 2.29
C PHE A 61 10.41 -2.28 3.59
N GLU A 62 11.04 -2.50 4.74
CA GLU A 62 10.42 -2.37 6.07
C GLU A 62 9.82 -0.97 6.25
N ARG A 63 10.62 0.08 6.02
CA ARG A 63 10.14 1.47 6.07
C ARG A 63 8.96 1.71 5.12
N SER A 64 9.00 1.16 3.91
CA SER A 64 7.92 1.29 2.93
C SER A 64 6.65 0.58 3.38
N SER A 65 6.77 -0.59 4.00
CA SER A 65 5.67 -1.34 4.59
C SER A 65 5.01 -0.54 5.72
N ASP A 66 5.79 -0.01 6.65
CA ASP A 66 5.29 0.82 7.76
C ASP A 66 4.60 2.09 7.25
N TYR A 67 5.21 2.78 6.29
CA TYR A 67 4.62 3.97 5.67
C TYR A 67 3.28 3.66 4.96
N THR A 68 3.23 2.54 4.23
CA THR A 68 2.01 2.10 3.53
C THR A 68 0.89 1.75 4.52
N PHE A 69 1.24 1.08 5.62
CA PHE A 69 0.29 0.76 6.68
C PHE A 69 -0.25 2.02 7.39
N ALA A 70 0.61 2.98 7.69
CA ALA A 70 0.22 4.26 8.27
C ALA A 70 -0.73 5.03 7.34
N ASN A 71 -0.41 5.11 6.05
CA ASN A 71 -1.27 5.74 5.05
C ASN A 71 -2.63 5.04 4.92
N PHE A 72 -2.65 3.70 4.87
CA PHE A 72 -3.89 2.93 4.83
C PHE A 72 -4.77 3.21 6.05
N THR A 73 -4.18 3.15 7.25
CA THR A 73 -4.90 3.38 8.51
C THR A 73 -5.48 4.78 8.57
N TYR A 74 -4.66 5.78 8.27
CA TYR A 74 -5.10 7.19 8.25
C TYR A 74 -6.22 7.42 7.22
N GLY A 75 -6.03 6.96 5.98
CA GLY A 75 -7.02 7.12 4.92
C GLY A 75 -8.35 6.42 5.22
N PHE A 76 -8.29 5.22 5.79
CA PHE A 76 -9.49 4.48 6.20
C PHE A 76 -10.24 5.20 7.32
N GLN A 77 -9.53 5.62 8.39
CA GLN A 77 -10.13 6.35 9.50
C GLN A 77 -10.75 7.67 9.04
N LEU A 78 -10.05 8.42 8.18
CA LEU A 78 -10.57 9.66 7.58
C LEU A 78 -11.85 9.39 6.78
N GLY A 79 -11.85 8.36 5.92
CA GLY A 79 -13.01 8.00 5.12
C GLY A 79 -14.23 7.64 5.97
N VAL A 80 -14.04 6.83 7.02
CA VAL A 80 -15.10 6.50 7.98
C VAL A 80 -15.60 7.75 8.70
N GLY A 81 -14.70 8.63 9.16
CA GLY A 81 -15.06 9.89 9.80
C GLY A 81 -15.93 10.79 8.92
N LEU A 82 -15.55 10.95 7.65
CA LEU A 82 -16.32 11.72 6.67
C LEU A 82 -17.71 11.14 6.42
N ILE A 83 -17.83 9.81 6.35
CA ILE A 83 -19.13 9.13 6.19
C ILE A 83 -20.02 9.36 7.42
N VAL A 84 -19.46 9.18 8.63
CA VAL A 84 -20.20 9.39 9.88
C VAL A 84 -20.71 10.83 9.97
N GLU A 85 -19.86 11.81 9.68
CA GLU A 85 -20.24 13.22 9.67
C GLU A 85 -21.34 13.51 8.63
N ALA A 86 -21.20 12.99 7.41
CA ALA A 86 -22.20 13.19 6.35
C ALA A 86 -23.56 12.59 6.73
N LEU A 87 -23.58 11.40 7.33
CA LEU A 87 -24.81 10.73 7.77
C LEU A 87 -25.46 11.45 8.96
N ALA A 88 -24.66 11.90 9.94
CA ALA A 88 -25.16 12.67 11.08
C ALA A 88 -25.83 14.00 10.66
N ASN A 89 -25.31 14.63 9.60
CA ASN A 89 -25.85 15.87 9.04
C ASN A 89 -26.97 15.64 7.98
N GLY A 90 -27.51 14.41 7.88
CA GLY A 90 -28.60 14.07 6.96
C GLY A 90 -28.23 14.25 5.48
N GLY A 91 -26.95 14.11 5.12
CA GLY A 91 -26.44 14.29 3.76
C GLY A 91 -26.35 15.75 3.30
N LYS A 92 -26.64 16.73 4.15
CA LYS A 92 -26.50 18.15 3.82
C LYS A 92 -25.07 18.60 4.11
N LEU A 93 -24.26 18.76 3.06
CA LEU A 93 -23.00 19.49 3.18
C LEU A 93 -23.35 20.95 3.50
N VAL A 94 -22.90 21.43 4.66
CA VAL A 94 -23.12 22.81 5.09
C VAL A 94 -22.51 23.73 4.03
N ARG A 95 -23.36 24.43 3.27
CA ARG A 95 -22.92 25.52 2.40
C ARG A 95 -22.58 26.70 3.30
N ASN A 96 -21.29 26.96 3.47
CA ASN A 96 -20.85 28.22 4.04
C ASN A 96 -21.17 29.31 3.01
N ASN A 97 -22.26 30.06 3.25
CA ASN A 97 -22.53 31.29 2.53
C ASN A 97 -21.60 32.34 3.12
N GLY A 98 -20.66 32.83 2.31
CA GLY A 98 -19.84 33.99 2.63
C GLY A 98 -20.64 35.28 2.72
#